data_AF-A0A8B5YIV9-F1
#
_entry.id   AF-A0A8B5YIV9-F1
#
_cell.length_a   1.000
_cell.length_b   1.000
_cell.length_c   1.000
_cell.angle_alpha   90.00
_cell.angle_beta   90.00
_cell.angle_gamma   90.00
#
_symmetry.space_group_name_H-M   'P 1'
#
loop_
_entity.id
_entity.type
_entity.pdbx_description
1 polymer ?
#
loop_
_entity_poly.entity_id
_entity_poly.type
_entity_poly.pdbx_seq_one_letter_code
_entity_poly.pdbx_strand_id
1 'polypeptide(L)' 'MTAYRETTGEGNGFTFAHFNAHDMKHTIKRALSFYHRKEEWGRIVQKAMTHDVSWALSARQYQRLYSREIKGEAHVLK' A
#
# COMPACT_ATOMS: atom_id res chain seq x y z
N MET A 1 -0.24 0.15 0.34
CA MET A 1 -0.53 -1.03 1.18
C MET A 1 -1.13 -0.56 2.48
N THR A 2 -2.18 -1.21 2.98
CA THR A 2 -2.90 -0.85 4.20
C THR A 2 -2.96 -2.04 5.15
N ALA A 3 -2.90 -1.74 6.46
CA ALA A 3 -2.89 -2.77 7.50
C ALA A 3 -4.19 -3.58 7.48
N TYR A 4 -4.07 -4.91 7.55
CA TYR A 4 -5.21 -5.81 7.67
C TYR A 4 -5.93 -5.59 9.00
N ARG A 5 -7.25 -5.37 8.96
CA ARG A 5 -8.13 -5.23 10.12
C ARG A 5 -9.05 -6.44 10.22
N GLU A 6 -8.95 -7.13 11.36
CA GLU A 6 -9.62 -8.41 11.60
C GLU A 6 -11.13 -8.25 11.76
N THR A 7 -11.56 -7.14 12.37
CA THR A 7 -12.97 -6.83 12.60
C THR A 7 -13.74 -6.55 11.31
N THR A 8 -13.07 -6.03 10.28
CA THR A 8 -13.72 -5.61 9.03
C THR A 8 -13.29 -6.43 7.81
N GLY A 9 -12.24 -7.25 7.91
CA GLY A 9 -11.61 -7.90 6.75
C GLY A 9 -10.98 -6.92 5.76
N GLU A 10 -10.77 -5.66 6.17
CA GLU A 10 -10.14 -4.64 5.34
C GLU A 10 -8.62 -4.70 5.40
N GLY A 11 -7.97 -4.04 4.45
CA GLY A 11 -6.52 -4.06 4.33
C GLY A 11 -6.02 -5.19 3.44
N ASN A 12 -4.78 -5.04 2.98
CA ASN A 12 -4.19 -5.90 1.96
C ASN A 12 -2.77 -6.37 2.34
N GLY A 13 -2.43 -6.32 3.63
CA GLY A 13 -1.14 -6.76 4.13
C GLY A 13 -0.93 -6.39 5.59
N PHE A 14 0.33 -6.48 6.02
CA PHE A 14 0.75 -6.18 7.38
C PHE A 14 1.73 -5.02 7.33
N THR A 15 1.48 -3.98 8.12
CA THR A 15 2.34 -2.81 8.21
C THR A 15 2.32 -2.28 9.64
N PHE A 16 3.31 -1.45 9.96
CA PHE A 16 3.51 -0.84 11.25
C PHE A 16 3.83 0.65 11.11
N ALA A 17 3.52 1.43 12.14
CA ALA A 17 3.63 2.89 12.08
C ALA A 17 5.06 3.39 12.32
N HIS A 18 5.76 2.84 13.32
CA HIS A 18 7.07 3.33 13.71
C HIS A 18 8.18 2.47 13.12
N PHE A 19 9.17 3.10 12.50
CA PHE A 19 10.36 2.43 11.98
C PHE A 19 11.29 1.99 13.12
N ASN A 20 10.86 0.98 13.90
CA ASN A 20 11.60 0.41 15.01
C ASN A 20 11.50 -1.12 15.01
N ALA A 21 12.48 -1.78 15.64
CA ALA A 21 12.58 -3.23 15.64
C ALA A 21 11.45 -3.94 16.41
N HIS A 22 10.85 -3.27 17.42
CA HIS A 22 9.79 -3.83 18.23
C HIS A 22 8.48 -3.95 17.43
N ASP A 23 8.06 -2.86 16.81
CA ASP A 23 6.88 -2.79 15.94
C ASP A 23 7.02 -3.73 14.74
N MET A 24 8.22 -3.81 14.14
CA MET A 24 8.52 -4.76 13.07
C MET A 24 8.35 -6.20 13.54
N LYS A 25 8.96 -6.57 14.68
CA LYS A 25 8.90 -7.94 15.24
C LYS A 25 7.46 -8.35 15.54
N HIS A 26 6.67 -7.48 16.14
CA HIS A 26 5.26 -7.76 16.43
C HIS A 26 4.44 -7.95 15.15
N THR A 27 4.66 -7.11 14.16
CA THR A 27 3.97 -7.20 12.87
C THR A 27 4.30 -8.48 12.13
N ILE A 28 5.55 -8.93 12.16
CA ILE A 28 5.95 -10.23 11.57
C ILE A 28 5.29 -11.39 12.31
N LYS A 29 5.31 -11.39 13.65
CA LYS A 29 4.63 -12.43 14.45
C LYS A 29 3.14 -12.49 14.13
N ARG A 30 2.50 -11.33 13.97
CA ARG A 30 1.10 -11.24 13.55
C ARG A 30 0.92 -11.82 12.15
N ALA A 31 1.73 -11.42 11.16
CA ALA A 31 1.63 -11.98 9.81
C ALA A 31 1.74 -13.53 9.80
N LEU A 32 2.65 -14.09 10.61
CA LEU A 32 2.80 -15.54 10.77
C LEU A 32 1.57 -16.21 11.37
N SER A 33 0.90 -15.59 12.35
CA SER A 33 -0.31 -16.17 12.92
C SER A 33 -1.44 -16.26 11.88
N PHE A 34 -1.53 -15.31 10.94
CA PHE A 34 -2.46 -15.35 9.82
C PHE A 34 -2.04 -16.35 8.73
N TYR A 35 -0.74 -16.48 8.46
CA TYR A 35 -0.23 -17.45 7.47
C TYR A 35 -0.70 -18.89 7.77
N HIS A 36 -0.78 -19.25 9.07
CA HIS A 36 -1.29 -20.55 9.49
C HIS A 36 -2.82 -20.70 9.34
N ARG A 37 -3.58 -19.61 9.19
CA ARG A 37 -5.02 -19.59 8.96
C ARG A 37 -5.32 -19.52 7.46
N LYS A 38 -5.33 -20.68 6.80
CA LYS A 38 -5.38 -20.80 5.32
C LYS A 38 -6.46 -19.95 4.65
N GLU A 39 -7.67 -19.94 5.20
CA GLU A 39 -8.81 -19.21 4.64
C GLU A 39 -8.63 -17.69 4.72
N GLU A 40 -8.28 -17.18 5.90
CA GLU A 40 -8.02 -15.75 6.13
C GLU A 40 -6.81 -15.28 5.32
N TRP A 41 -5.74 -16.09 5.29
CA TRP A 41 -4.56 -15.80 4.48
C TRP A 41 -4.90 -15.71 3.00
N GLY A 42 -5.70 -16.65 2.49
CA GLY A 42 -6.17 -16.65 1.10
C GLY A 42 -6.90 -15.35 0.74
N ARG A 43 -7.80 -14.87 1.61
CA ARG A 43 -8.50 -13.59 1.41
C ARG A 43 -7.54 -12.40 1.36
N ILE A 44 -6.57 -12.33 2.27
CA ILE A 44 -5.58 -11.25 2.32
C ILE A 44 -4.75 -11.24 1.04
N VAL A 45 -4.26 -12.40 0.60
CA VAL A 45 -3.46 -12.55 -0.62
C VAL A 45 -4.28 -12.16 -1.85
N GLN A 46 -5.50 -12.68 -1.99
CA GLN A 46 -6.38 -12.32 -3.12
C GLN A 46 -6.60 -10.81 -3.20
N LYS A 47 -6.87 -10.16 -2.07
CA LYS A 47 -7.05 -8.70 -2.00
C LYS A 47 -5.79 -7.92 -2.31
N ALA A 48 -4.61 -8.44 -1.95
CA ALA A 48 -3.34 -7.84 -2.35
C ALA A 48 -3.12 -7.93 -3.87
N MET A 49 -3.51 -9.05 -4.49
CA MET A 49 -3.33 -9.30 -5.93
C MET A 49 -4.29 -8.51 -6.82
N THR A 50 -5.41 -7.99 -6.30
CA THR A 50 -6.32 -7.15 -7.09
C THR A 50 -5.87 -5.68 -7.21
N HIS A 51 -4.84 -5.27 -6.47
CA HIS A 51 -4.32 -3.91 -6.58
C HIS A 51 -3.44 -3.73 -7.82
N ASP A 52 -3.73 -2.71 -8.61
CA ASP A 52 -2.88 -2.28 -9.72
C ASP A 52 -1.59 -1.66 -9.15
N VAL A 53 -0.48 -2.39 -9.28
CA VAL A 53 0.87 -1.94 -8.94
C VAL A 53 1.74 -1.80 -10.19
N SER A 54 1.11 -1.60 -11.35
CA SER A 54 1.82 -1.52 -12.63
C SER A 54 2.63 -0.22 -12.79
N TRP A 55 3.70 -0.32 -13.57
CA TRP A 55 4.47 0.85 -14.01
C TRP A 55 3.61 1.89 -14.74
N ALA A 56 2.57 1.47 -15.46
CA ALA A 56 1.65 2.37 -16.15
C ALA A 56 0.87 3.26 -15.18
N LEU A 57 0.53 2.77 -13.98
CA LEU A 57 -0.08 3.59 -12.94
C LEU A 57 0.90 4.65 -12.44
N SER A 58 2.14 4.26 -12.13
CA SER A 58 3.21 5.18 -11.69
C SER A 58 3.53 6.23 -12.75
N ALA A 59 3.71 5.83 -14.01
CA ALA A 59 3.99 6.74 -15.12
C ALA A 59 2.89 7.81 -15.30
N ARG A 60 1.61 7.41 -15.18
CA ARG A 60 0.48 8.36 -15.21
C ARG A 60 0.53 9.35 -14.05
N GLN A 61 0.98 8.95 -12.86
CA GLN A 61 1.17 9.86 -11.72
C GLN A 61 2.29 10.87 -11.99
N TYR A 62 3.45 10.42 -12.51
CA TYR A 62 4.54 11.31 -12.92
C TYR A 62 4.13 12.27 -14.03
N GLN A 63 3.44 11.80 -15.06
CA GLN A 63 2.95 12.64 -16.13
C GLN A 63 2.03 13.75 -15.60
N ARG A 64 1.11 13.43 -14.67
CA ARG A 64 0.27 14.44 -14.01
C ARG A 64 1.09 15.45 -13.21
N LEU A 65 2.09 14.99 -12.47
CA LEU A 65 2.98 15.86 -11.71
C LEU A 65 3.71 16.84 -12.65
N TYR A 66 4.41 16.32 -13.66
CA TYR A 66 5.13 17.15 -14.63
C TYR A 66 4.21 18.11 -15.39
N SER A 67 3.02 17.65 -15.81
CA SER A 67 2.04 18.51 -16.48
C SER A 67 1.54 19.64 -15.58
N ARG A 68 1.45 19.42 -14.26
CA ARG A 68 1.05 20.44 -13.30
C ARG A 68 2.14 21.51 -13.16
N GLU A 69 3.40 21.10 -12.97
CA GLU A 69 4.51 22.04 -12.80
C GLU A 69 4.73 22.90 -14.07
N ILE A 70 4.71 22.27 -15.25
CA ILE A 70 4.85 22.99 -16.54
C ILE A 70 3.71 24.02 -16.74
N LYS A 71 2.48 23.67 -16.36
CA LYS A 71 1.34 24.61 -16.42
C LYS A 71 1.43 25.71 -15.36
N GLY A 72 2.02 25.42 -14.20
CA GLY A 72 2.27 26.39 -13.13
C GLY A 72 3.30 27.44 -13.54
N GLU A 73 4.41 27.03 -14.17
CA GLU A 73 5.43 27.95 -14.69
C GLU A 73 4.87 28.92 -15.74
N ALA A 74 3.95 28.45 -16.61
CA ALA A 74 3.28 29.31 -17.59
C ALA A 74 2.33 30.36 -16.98
N HIS A 75 1.93 30.21 -15.70
CA HIS A 75 1.14 31.19 -14.97
C HIS A 75 2.00 32.19 -14.18
N VAL A 76 3.23 31.84 -13.83
CA VAL A 76 4.16 32.72 -13.10
C VAL A 76 4.91 33.68 -14.03
N LEU A 77 4.99 33.36 -15.32
CA LEU A 77 5.67 34.18 -16.35
C LEU A 77 4.73 35.15 -17.10
N LYS A 78 3.52 35.41 -16.59
CA LYS A 78 2.59 36.44 -17.09
C LYS A 78 2.36 37.50 -16.02
#